data_AF-A0A379TXG6-F1
#
_entry.id   AF-A0A379TXG6-F1
#
_cell.length_a   1.000
_cell.length_b   1.000
_cell.length_c   1.000
_cell.angle_alpha   90.00
_cell.angle_beta   90.00
_cell.angle_gamma   90.00
#
_symmetry.space_group_name_H-M   'P 1'
#
loop_
_entity.id
_entity.type
_entity.pdbx_description
1 polymer ?
#
loop_
_entity_poly.entity_id
_entity_poly.type
_entity_poly.pdbx_seq_one_letter_code
_entity_poly.pdbx_strand_id
1 'polypeptide(L)'
;MKSIISAGFFFVMAIFSISANANIGDYKIMTWNLQGSSAAGENKWNINVRQLVTGTEGADILMVQEAGSVPATAMLTGRQIQPVGVGIPIDEYTWNLGTTRRPDIRYIYFSRVDVGANRVNLAIVSRQRAEQVFVIRPATVASRPVIGISLATDVFLTTHALASGGLMLLP
;
A
#
# COMPACT_ATOMS: atom_id res chain seq x y z
N MET A 1 -31.24 37.60 26.54
CA MET A 1 -30.05 37.85 25.69
C MET A 1 -28.77 37.14 26.17
N LYS A 2 -28.86 35.94 26.79
CA LYS A 2 -27.68 35.19 27.26
C LYS A 2 -27.41 33.86 26.52
N SER A 3 -28.37 33.32 25.76
CA SER A 3 -28.19 32.02 25.06
C SER A 3 -27.69 32.12 23.62
N ILE A 4 -27.71 33.32 23.01
CA ILE A 4 -27.22 33.52 21.63
C ILE A 4 -25.69 33.45 21.58
N ILE A 5 -25.02 33.85 22.67
CA ILE A 5 -23.55 33.89 22.76
C ILE A 5 -22.95 32.47 22.79
N SER A 6 -23.60 31.49 23.42
CA SER A 6 -23.08 30.11 23.45
C SER A 6 -23.32 29.35 22.15
N ALA A 7 -24.44 29.62 21.46
CA ALA A 7 -24.72 29.02 20.15
C ALA A 7 -23.76 29.52 19.06
N GLY A 8 -23.41 30.81 19.07
CA GLY A 8 -22.41 31.38 18.17
C GLY A 8 -21.01 30.81 18.39
N PHE A 9 -20.62 30.55 19.64
CA PHE A 9 -19.30 29.99 19.97
C PHE A 9 -19.14 28.53 19.49
N PHE A 10 -20.20 27.71 19.62
CA PHE A 10 -20.21 26.35 19.08
C PHE A 10 -20.18 26.32 17.55
N PHE A 11 -20.87 27.27 16.89
CA PHE A 11 -20.87 27.39 15.45
C PHE A 11 -19.49 27.79 14.91
N VAL A 12 -18.77 28.68 15.60
CA VAL A 12 -17.40 29.11 15.21
C VAL A 12 -16.37 27.98 15.38
N MET A 13 -16.48 27.15 16.42
CA MET A 13 -15.61 25.97 16.60
C MET A 13 -15.77 24.92 15.49
N ALA A 14 -16.97 24.76 14.93
CA ALA A 14 -17.22 23.82 13.83
C ALA A 14 -16.61 24.28 12.49
N ILE A 15 -16.43 25.60 12.30
CA ILE A 15 -15.90 26.19 11.05
C ILE A 15 -14.37 26.10 11.00
N PHE A 16 -13.69 26.02 12.16
CA PHE A 16 -12.26 25.74 12.25
C PHE A 16 -11.96 24.23 12.25
N SER A 17 -12.51 23.50 11.28
CA SER A 17 -11.98 22.18 10.95
C SER A 17 -10.59 22.38 10.35
N ILE A 18 -9.57 22.35 11.20
CA ILE A 18 -8.17 22.48 10.82
C ILE A 18 -7.87 21.34 9.84
N SER A 19 -7.62 21.69 8.58
CA SER A 19 -7.15 20.73 7.60
C SER A 19 -5.72 20.34 7.98
N ALA A 20 -5.56 19.21 8.66
CA ALA A 20 -4.27 18.58 8.81
C ALA A 20 -3.92 17.97 7.44
N ASN A 21 -3.00 18.62 6.72
CA ASN A 21 -2.43 18.02 5.51
C ASN A 21 -1.44 16.96 5.99
N ALA A 22 -1.66 15.71 5.61
CA ALA A 22 -0.64 14.69 5.75
C ALA A 22 0.54 15.08 4.87
N ASN A 23 1.75 15.05 5.43
CA ASN A 23 2.99 15.32 4.71
C ASN A 23 3.70 13.99 4.47
N ILE A 24 4.34 13.84 3.30
CA ILE A 24 5.16 12.66 3.00
C ILE A 24 6.22 12.36 4.08
N GLY A 25 6.71 13.40 4.79
CA GLY A 25 7.66 13.29 5.90
C GLY A 25 7.07 12.70 7.19
N ASP A 26 5.75 12.55 7.29
CA ASP A 26 5.07 11.92 8.42
C ASP A 26 5.15 10.39 8.36
N TYR A 27 5.56 9.83 7.21
CA TYR A 27 5.62 8.39 6.97
C TYR A 27 7.06 7.89 6.87
N LYS A 28 7.34 6.76 7.52
CA LYS A 28 8.55 5.97 7.29
C LYS A 28 8.36 5.13 6.03
N ILE A 29 8.88 5.62 4.91
CA ILE A 29 8.70 5.00 3.60
C ILE A 29 9.95 4.22 3.21
N MET A 30 9.77 2.99 2.73
CA MET A 30 10.85 2.14 2.24
C MET A 30 10.45 1.46 0.93
N THR A 31 11.45 1.10 0.12
CA THR A 31 11.25 0.24 -1.05
C THR A 31 12.25 -0.91 -1.02
N TRP A 32 11.82 -2.09 -1.46
CA TRP A 32 12.70 -3.23 -1.58
C TRP A 32 12.30 -4.15 -2.74
N ASN A 33 13.25 -4.40 -3.64
CA ASN A 33 13.13 -5.51 -4.58
C ASN A 33 13.50 -6.81 -3.85
N LEU A 34 12.50 -7.66 -3.61
CA LEU A 34 12.61 -8.89 -2.86
C LEU A 34 13.37 -9.98 -3.61
N GLN A 35 13.46 -9.89 -4.95
CA GLN A 35 13.93 -10.97 -5.82
C GLN A 35 13.26 -12.31 -5.49
N GLY A 36 11.94 -12.31 -5.33
CA GLY A 36 11.17 -13.45 -4.88
C GLY A 36 11.02 -14.54 -5.94
N SER A 37 11.34 -15.78 -5.57
CA SER A 37 10.87 -16.99 -6.28
C SER A 37 9.82 -17.69 -5.42
N SER A 38 8.92 -18.46 -6.03
CA SER A 38 7.73 -19.05 -5.38
C SER A 38 8.04 -19.91 -4.13
N ALA A 39 9.23 -20.53 -4.04
CA ALA A 39 9.62 -21.34 -2.88
C ALA A 39 10.42 -20.55 -1.80
N ALA A 40 11.16 -19.51 -2.19
CA ALA A 40 11.95 -18.69 -1.27
C ALA A 40 11.21 -17.44 -0.76
N GLY A 41 10.08 -17.09 -1.38
CA GLY A 41 9.29 -15.89 -1.06
C GLY A 41 8.76 -15.89 0.37
N GLU A 42 8.27 -17.03 0.87
CA GLU A 42 7.69 -17.12 2.21
C GLU A 42 8.70 -16.78 3.31
N ASN A 43 9.94 -17.27 3.19
CA ASN A 43 11.01 -16.94 4.14
C ASN A 43 11.39 -15.45 4.08
N LYS A 44 11.49 -14.87 2.89
CA LYS A 44 11.84 -13.44 2.75
C LYS A 44 10.76 -12.53 3.32
N TRP A 45 9.48 -12.90 3.18
CA TRP A 45 8.38 -12.18 3.81
C TRP A 45 8.40 -12.30 5.34
N ASN A 46 8.47 -13.51 5.86
CA ASN A 46 8.38 -13.77 7.30
C ASN A 46 9.60 -13.29 8.09
N ILE A 47 10.77 -13.20 7.45
CA ILE A 47 12.02 -12.73 8.08
C ILE A 47 12.24 -11.26 7.76
N ASN A 48 12.53 -10.94 6.50
CA ASN A 48 13.06 -9.63 6.14
C ASN A 48 11.96 -8.57 6.05
N VAL A 49 10.87 -8.84 5.31
CA VAL A 49 9.78 -7.87 5.21
C VAL A 49 9.19 -7.60 6.58
N ARG A 50 8.96 -8.66 7.38
CA ARG A 50 8.51 -8.54 8.76
C ARG A 50 9.42 -7.61 9.58
N GLN A 51 10.73 -7.80 9.55
CA GLN A 51 11.68 -6.93 10.27
C GLN A 51 11.56 -5.45 9.84
N LEU A 52 11.31 -5.18 8.57
CA LEU A 52 11.17 -3.81 8.06
C LEU A 52 9.88 -3.12 8.51
N VAL A 53 8.78 -3.85 8.73
CA VAL A 53 7.46 -3.25 9.02
C VAL A 53 6.97 -3.47 10.46
N THR A 54 7.71 -4.22 11.28
CA THR A 54 7.32 -4.52 12.68
C THR A 54 7.62 -3.35 13.61
N GLY A 55 6.72 -3.12 14.57
CA GLY A 55 6.93 -2.17 15.66
C GLY A 55 6.68 -0.70 15.27
N THR A 56 6.90 0.22 16.21
CA THR A 56 6.70 1.67 16.00
C THR A 56 7.74 2.28 15.07
N GLU A 57 8.92 1.68 15.01
CA GLU A 57 10.03 2.13 14.14
C GLU A 57 10.02 1.49 12.75
N GLY A 58 9.19 0.46 12.54
CA GLY A 58 9.01 -0.15 11.24
C GLY A 58 8.38 0.81 10.22
N ALA A 59 8.65 0.57 8.94
CA ALA A 59 8.10 1.32 7.83
C ALA A 59 6.57 1.38 7.92
N ASP A 60 6.03 2.58 7.75
CA ASP A 60 4.61 2.81 7.62
C ASP A 60 4.11 2.37 6.24
N ILE A 61 4.96 2.59 5.23
CA ILE A 61 4.72 2.20 3.84
C ILE A 61 5.97 1.49 3.32
N LEU A 62 5.82 0.24 2.88
CA LEU A 62 6.86 -0.52 2.21
C LEU A 62 6.40 -0.93 0.82
N MET A 63 7.08 -0.39 -0.20
CA MET A 63 6.94 -0.82 -1.58
C MET A 63 7.79 -2.07 -1.82
N VAL A 64 7.19 -3.13 -2.37
CA VAL A 64 7.88 -4.39 -2.66
C VAL A 64 7.80 -4.69 -4.15
N GLN A 65 8.96 -4.90 -4.78
CA GLN A 65 9.08 -5.42 -6.14
C GLN A 65 9.53 -6.89 -6.13
N GLU A 66 9.15 -7.65 -7.16
CA GLU A 66 9.40 -9.10 -7.23
C GLU A 66 8.87 -9.83 -5.98
N ALA A 67 7.68 -9.44 -5.56
CA ALA A 67 7.09 -9.82 -4.28
C ALA A 67 6.82 -11.34 -4.14
N GLY A 68 6.92 -12.12 -5.21
CA GLY A 68 6.55 -13.54 -5.20
C GLY A 68 5.10 -13.71 -4.75
N SER A 69 4.86 -14.58 -3.77
CA SER A 69 3.56 -14.74 -3.10
C SER A 69 3.52 -13.97 -1.79
N VAL A 70 2.34 -13.45 -1.42
CA VAL A 70 2.08 -12.89 -0.09
C VAL A 70 2.31 -13.93 1.03
N PRO A 71 2.57 -13.53 2.29
CA PRO A 71 2.72 -14.47 3.40
C PRO A 71 1.49 -15.37 3.54
N ALA A 72 1.67 -16.66 3.85
CA ALA A 72 0.56 -17.61 4.01
C ALA A 72 -0.40 -17.24 5.17
N THR A 73 0.06 -16.43 6.12
CA THR A 73 -0.74 -15.92 7.24
C THR A 73 -1.51 -14.64 6.90
N ALA A 74 -1.32 -14.08 5.70
CA ALA A 74 -2.10 -12.94 5.23
C ALA A 74 -3.51 -13.40 4.82
N MET A 75 -4.53 -12.66 5.25
CA MET A 75 -5.93 -12.99 5.03
C MET A 75 -6.57 -11.95 4.10
N LEU A 76 -7.23 -12.42 3.03
CA LEU A 76 -8.00 -11.57 2.12
C LEU A 76 -9.08 -10.80 2.91
N THR A 77 -9.21 -9.51 2.64
CA THR A 77 -10.29 -8.69 3.24
C THR A 77 -11.61 -8.82 2.48
N GLY A 78 -11.55 -9.30 1.23
CA GLY A 78 -12.71 -9.34 0.33
C GLY A 78 -13.09 -7.97 -0.25
N ARG A 79 -12.32 -6.91 0.03
CA ARG A 79 -12.54 -5.60 -0.57
C ARG A 79 -12.38 -5.71 -2.09
N GLN A 80 -13.46 -5.46 -2.82
CA GLN A 80 -13.43 -5.38 -4.28
C GLN A 80 -12.71 -4.10 -4.69
N ILE A 81 -11.47 -4.24 -5.16
CA ILE A 81 -10.71 -3.16 -5.77
C ILE A 81 -10.74 -3.41 -7.28
N GLN A 82 -11.55 -2.62 -7.99
CA GLN A 82 -11.51 -2.58 -9.44
C GLN A 82 -10.97 -1.22 -9.87
N PRO A 83 -9.67 -1.11 -10.18
CA PRO A 83 -9.11 0.09 -10.76
C PRO A 83 -9.83 0.36 -12.08
N VAL A 84 -10.54 1.49 -12.15
CA VAL A 84 -11.43 1.79 -13.27
C VAL A 84 -10.68 1.72 -14.59
N GLY A 85 -11.17 0.87 -15.49
CA GLY A 85 -10.70 0.79 -16.87
C GLY A 85 -9.41 0.00 -17.10
N VAL A 86 -8.69 -0.49 -16.08
CA VAL A 86 -7.33 -1.07 -16.25
C VAL A 86 -7.30 -2.60 -16.29
N GLY A 87 -8.29 -3.29 -15.69
CA GLY A 87 -8.40 -4.76 -15.76
C GLY A 87 -7.30 -5.54 -15.03
N ILE A 88 -6.47 -4.87 -14.23
CA ILE A 88 -5.40 -5.49 -13.44
C ILE A 88 -5.92 -5.64 -12.01
N PRO A 89 -6.09 -6.89 -11.50
CA PRO A 89 -6.62 -7.11 -10.17
C PRO A 89 -5.62 -6.67 -9.10
N ILE A 90 -6.15 -6.05 -8.04
CA ILE A 90 -5.43 -5.79 -6.80
C ILE A 90 -6.21 -6.45 -5.67
N ASP A 91 -5.52 -7.34 -4.95
CA ASP A 91 -6.07 -7.98 -3.76
C ASP A 91 -5.61 -7.22 -2.51
N GLU A 92 -6.54 -6.96 -1.59
CA GLU A 92 -6.26 -6.40 -0.27
C GLU A 92 -6.22 -7.54 0.76
N TYR A 93 -5.13 -7.62 1.51
CA TYR A 93 -4.96 -8.54 2.63
C TYR A 93 -4.75 -7.79 3.93
N THR A 94 -5.08 -8.45 5.03
CA THR A 94 -4.59 -8.11 6.37
C THR A 94 -3.52 -9.11 6.78
N TRP A 95 -2.47 -8.63 7.43
CA TRP A 95 -1.37 -9.46 7.92
C TRP A 95 -1.05 -9.08 9.36
N ASN A 96 -1.26 -10.02 10.29
CA ASN A 96 -1.00 -9.78 11.71
C ASN A 96 0.47 -10.09 12.04
N LEU A 97 1.23 -9.05 12.36
CA LEU A 97 2.62 -9.15 12.83
C LEU A 97 2.72 -9.36 14.34
N GLY A 98 1.62 -9.20 15.05
CA GLY A 98 1.53 -9.37 16.48
C GLY A 98 1.02 -10.76 16.86
N THR A 99 0.31 -10.79 17.98
CA THR A 99 -0.40 -11.98 18.45
C THR A 99 -1.90 -11.73 18.41
N THR A 100 -2.72 -12.76 18.64
CA THR A 100 -4.17 -12.59 18.73
C THR A 100 -4.59 -11.63 19.85
N ARG A 101 -3.80 -11.54 20.95
CA ARG A 101 -4.10 -10.68 22.11
C ARG A 101 -3.60 -9.25 21.96
N ARG A 102 -2.56 -9.04 21.14
CA ARG A 102 -1.96 -7.75 20.83
C ARG A 102 -1.68 -7.70 19.33
N PRO A 103 -2.73 -7.49 18.52
CA PRO A 103 -2.59 -7.50 17.07
C PRO A 103 -1.78 -6.30 16.59
N ASP A 104 -0.92 -6.53 15.60
CA ASP A 104 -0.21 -5.49 14.86
C ASP A 104 -0.52 -5.69 13.38
N ILE A 105 -1.66 -5.14 12.95
CA ILE A 105 -2.20 -5.40 11.61
C ILE A 105 -1.48 -4.50 10.59
N ARG A 106 -1.05 -5.11 9.50
CA ARG A 106 -0.65 -4.43 8.26
C ARG A 106 -1.62 -4.77 7.15
N TYR A 107 -1.80 -3.84 6.24
CA TYR A 107 -2.54 -4.03 5.00
C TYR A 107 -1.56 -4.31 3.87
N ILE A 108 -1.85 -5.31 3.04
CA ILE A 108 -1.04 -5.62 1.85
C ILE A 108 -1.93 -5.41 0.64
N TYR A 109 -1.48 -4.56 -0.27
CA TYR A 109 -2.08 -4.35 -1.59
C TYR A 109 -1.22 -5.08 -2.61
N PHE A 110 -1.71 -6.19 -3.12
CA PHE A 110 -0.94 -7.12 -3.95
C PHE A 110 -1.47 -7.16 -5.37
N SER A 111 -0.57 -6.97 -6.34
CA SER A 111 -0.87 -7.14 -7.76
C SER A 111 -0.15 -8.36 -8.31
N ARG A 112 -0.93 -9.34 -8.75
CA ARG A 112 -0.41 -10.51 -9.45
C ARG A 112 -0.18 -10.20 -10.93
N VAL A 113 0.92 -9.50 -11.20
CA VAL A 113 1.31 -9.10 -12.56
C VAL A 113 1.82 -10.30 -13.37
N ASP A 114 2.50 -11.25 -12.72
CA ASP A 114 3.04 -12.44 -13.36
C ASP A 114 2.13 -13.65 -13.08
N VAL A 115 1.15 -13.88 -13.96
CA VAL A 115 0.23 -15.02 -13.86
C VAL A 115 0.89 -16.38 -14.13
N GLY A 116 2.07 -16.39 -14.74
CA GLY A 116 2.81 -17.61 -15.09
C GLY A 116 3.79 -18.04 -14.00
N ALA A 117 4.95 -17.40 -13.94
CA ALA A 117 6.04 -17.80 -13.04
C ALA A 117 5.85 -17.29 -11.60
N ASN A 118 4.90 -16.37 -11.38
CA ASN A 118 4.57 -15.77 -10.09
C ASN A 118 5.77 -15.16 -9.35
N ARG A 119 6.72 -14.57 -10.09
CA ARG A 119 7.94 -13.98 -9.51
C ARG A 119 7.85 -12.47 -9.44
N VAL A 120 7.32 -11.86 -10.50
CA VAL A 120 7.48 -10.43 -10.76
C VAL A 120 6.30 -9.60 -10.28
N ASN A 121 5.69 -10.03 -9.17
CA ASN A 121 4.54 -9.38 -8.57
C ASN A 121 4.94 -8.10 -7.84
N LEU A 122 3.97 -7.21 -7.66
CA LEU A 122 4.13 -5.95 -6.94
C LEU A 122 3.29 -5.99 -5.67
N ALA A 123 3.81 -5.39 -4.59
CA ALA A 123 3.04 -5.19 -3.38
C ALA A 123 3.33 -3.82 -2.74
N ILE A 124 2.34 -3.32 -2.00
CA ILE A 124 2.52 -2.23 -1.04
C ILE A 124 2.03 -2.74 0.32
N VAL A 125 2.90 -2.73 1.32
CA VAL A 125 2.55 -2.98 2.72
C VAL A 125 2.33 -1.64 3.40
N SER A 126 1.21 -1.49 4.11
CA SER A 126 0.83 -0.25 4.78
C SER A 126 0.41 -0.51 6.23
N ARG A 127 0.79 0.39 7.14
CA ARG A 127 0.30 0.40 8.53
C ARG A 127 -1.17 0.75 8.62
N GLN A 128 -1.65 1.61 7.73
CA GLN A 128 -3.04 2.07 7.67
C GLN A 128 -3.75 1.51 6.44
N ARG A 129 -5.07 1.35 6.54
CA ARG A 129 -5.87 0.93 5.39
C ARG A 129 -5.96 2.06 4.38
N ALA A 130 -5.70 1.77 3.11
CA ALA A 130 -5.83 2.72 2.02
C ALA A 130 -7.27 3.17 1.82
N GLU A 131 -7.45 4.46 1.55
CA GLU A 131 -8.75 5.01 1.17
C GLU A 131 -9.06 4.66 -0.29
N GLN A 132 -8.10 4.88 -1.17
CA GLN A 132 -8.18 4.54 -2.59
C GLN A 132 -6.98 3.72 -3.02
N VAL A 133 -7.17 2.94 -4.09
CA VAL A 133 -6.13 2.12 -4.70
C VAL A 133 -6.10 2.43 -6.18
N PHE A 134 -4.91 2.68 -6.69
CA PHE A 134 -4.68 3.14 -8.06
C PHE A 134 -3.91 2.08 -8.84
N VAL A 135 -4.24 1.97 -10.12
CA VAL A 135 -3.40 1.26 -11.07
C VAL A 135 -3.25 2.15 -12.30
N ILE A 136 -2.00 2.42 -12.67
CA ILE A 136 -1.66 3.15 -13.88
C ILE A 136 -1.17 2.13 -14.89
N ARG A 137 -1.83 2.12 -16.06
CA ARG A 137 -1.47 1.20 -17.14
C ARG A 137 -0.06 1.49 -17.64
N PRO A 138 0.72 0.44 -17.93
CA PRO A 138 2.00 0.60 -18.60
C PRO A 138 1.80 1.09 -20.05
N ALA A 139 2.75 1.88 -20.56
CA ALA A 139 2.75 2.34 -21.95
C ALA A 139 2.94 1.21 -22.98
N THR A 140 3.47 0.05 -22.54
CA THR A 140 3.73 -1.11 -23.40
C THR A 140 3.24 -2.38 -22.73
N VAL A 141 2.80 -3.37 -23.51
CA VAL A 141 2.34 -4.69 -23.01
C VAL A 141 3.42 -5.47 -22.26
N ALA A 142 4.70 -5.20 -22.52
CA ALA A 142 5.82 -5.83 -21.82
C ALA A 142 6.14 -5.18 -20.47
N SER A 143 5.71 -3.93 -20.26
CA SER A 143 5.99 -3.18 -19.05
C SER A 143 4.98 -3.50 -17.96
N ARG A 144 5.41 -3.38 -16.71
CA ARG A 144 4.58 -3.68 -15.54
C ARG A 144 3.74 -2.45 -15.18
N PRO A 145 2.52 -2.63 -14.64
CA PRO A 145 1.74 -1.50 -14.16
C PRO A 145 2.45 -0.80 -13.00
N VAL A 146 2.11 0.47 -12.81
CA VAL A 146 2.35 1.15 -11.53
C VAL A 146 1.12 0.93 -10.68
N ILE A 147 1.30 0.51 -9.43
CA ILE A 147 0.20 0.40 -8.48
C ILE A 147 0.43 1.39 -7.34
N GLY A 148 -0.64 1.87 -6.73
CA GLY A 148 -0.54 2.80 -5.62
C GLY A 148 -1.71 2.78 -4.66
N ILE A 149 -1.53 3.44 -3.53
CA ILE A 149 -2.55 3.63 -2.52
C ILE A 149 -2.60 5.10 -2.09
N SER A 150 -3.77 5.58 -1.66
CA SER A 150 -3.87 6.84 -0.93
C SER A 150 -4.10 6.63 0.56
N LEU A 151 -3.46 7.49 1.35
CA LEU A 151 -3.76 7.72 2.75
C LEU A 151 -4.05 9.21 2.90
N ALA A 152 -5.31 9.58 3.17
CA ALA A 152 -5.78 10.95 3.12
C ALA A 152 -5.34 11.66 1.82
N THR A 153 -4.44 12.64 1.92
CA THR A 153 -3.95 13.48 0.82
C THR A 153 -2.70 12.94 0.13
N ASP A 154 -2.05 11.91 0.67
CA ASP A 154 -0.81 11.37 0.14
C ASP A 154 -1.04 10.13 -0.71
N VAL A 155 -0.29 10.02 -1.81
CA VAL A 155 -0.34 8.88 -2.73
C VAL A 155 1.04 8.22 -2.80
N PHE A 156 1.06 6.90 -2.54
CA PHE A 156 2.27 6.09 -2.55
C PHE A 156 2.21 5.12 -3.72
N LEU A 157 3.24 5.14 -4.57
CA LEU A 157 3.30 4.36 -5.80
C LEU A 157 4.48 3.38 -5.77
N THR A 158 4.29 2.19 -6.33
CA THR A 158 5.38 1.24 -6.61
C THR A 158 5.38 0.88 -8.09
N THR A 159 6.58 0.78 -8.65
CA THR A 159 6.83 0.43 -10.05
C THR A 159 8.04 -0.49 -10.13
N HIS A 160 8.10 -1.28 -11.20
CA HIS A 160 9.26 -2.10 -11.51
C HIS A 160 9.50 -2.07 -13.02
N ALA A 161 10.41 -1.21 -13.45
CA ALA A 161 10.80 -1.06 -14.85
C ALA A 161 11.43 -2.34 -15.43
N LEU A 162 11.45 -2.45 -16.75
CA LEU A 162 12.16 -3.53 -17.44
C LEU A 162 13.67 -3.42 -17.14
N ALA A 163 14.31 -4.56 -16.88
CA ALA A 163 15.74 -4.63 -16.58
C ALA A 163 16.63 -4.11 -17.73
N SER A 164 16.09 -4.07 -18.95
CA SER A 164 16.73 -3.50 -20.14
C SER A 164 16.66 -1.96 -20.23
N GLY A 165 16.13 -1.27 -19.21
CA GLY A 165 16.00 0.20 -19.21
C GLY A 165 14.89 0.72 -20.12
N GLY A 166 13.77 0.00 -20.22
CA GLY A 166 12.66 0.31 -21.12
C GLY A 166 12.14 1.75 -21.01
N LEU A 167 11.62 2.28 -22.12
CA LEU A 167 11.14 3.65 -22.25
C LEU A 167 9.92 3.89 -21.33
N MET A 168 10.06 4.76 -20.33
CA MET A 168 8.93 5.25 -19.53
C MET A 168 8.41 6.53 -20.19
N LEU A 169 7.42 6.39 -21.07
CA LEU A 169 6.71 7.54 -21.62
C LEU A 169 5.66 7.98 -20.59
N LEU A 170 5.93 9.07 -19.87
CA LEU A 170 4.87 9.82 -19.20
C LEU A 170 4.10 10.60 -20.27
N PRO A 171 2.76 10.60 -20.26
CA PRO A 171 1.97 11.49 -21.10
C PRO A 171 2.20 12.97 -20.74
#